data_AF-A0A1I3G0M7-F1
#
_entry.id   AF-A0A1I3G0M7-F1
#
_cell.length_a   1.000
_cell.length_b   1.000
_cell.length_c   1.000
_cell.angle_alpha   90.00
_cell.angle_beta   90.00
_cell.angle_gamma   90.00
#
_symmetry.space_group_name_H-M   'P 1'
#
loop_
_entity.id
_entity.type
_entity.pdbx_description
1 polymer ?
#
loop_
_entity_poly.entity_id
_entity_poly.type
_entity_poly.pdbx_seq_one_letter_code
_entity_poly.pdbx_strand_id
1 'polypeptide(L)'
;MRLFGLSAVTAIAPVTDRFVSLSVGNTLILKACGFIEDHQARILDVDESSLKVRIGFPWHRRWLHGLHRKPIDVSLQIRRGEMLPESASQKLSPDRYCMIDVVIQPVALGWQTADFHQEARRLVWSLRSYFMAC
;
A
#
# COMPACT_ATOMS: atom_id res chain seq x y z
N MET A 1 43.38 18.26 1.63
CA MET A 1 42.23 17.73 2.40
C MET A 1 40.95 18.12 1.69
N ARG A 2 40.31 17.20 0.97
CA ARG A 2 38.96 17.39 0.43
C ARG A 2 37.98 16.76 1.42
N LEU A 3 37.19 17.59 2.09
CA LEU A 3 36.09 17.13 2.94
C LEU A 3 35.05 16.49 2.03
N PHE A 4 34.86 15.17 2.18
CA PHE A 4 33.75 14.45 1.56
C PHE A 4 32.46 15.04 2.11
N GLY A 5 31.72 15.73 1.24
CA GLY A 5 30.34 16.11 1.51
C GLY A 5 29.52 14.83 1.71
N LEU A 6 29.22 14.51 2.96
CA LEU A 6 28.16 13.57 3.31
C LEU A 6 26.86 14.18 2.79
N SER A 7 26.47 13.81 1.57
CA SER A 7 25.12 14.07 1.07
C SER A 7 24.18 13.38 2.05
N ALA A 8 23.36 14.18 2.74
CA ALA A 8 22.28 13.69 3.57
C ALA A 8 21.43 12.75 2.71
N VAL A 9 21.45 11.45 3.02
CA VAL A 9 20.55 10.48 2.41
C VAL A 9 19.15 10.94 2.81
N THR A 10 18.48 11.63 1.89
CA THR A 10 17.13 12.14 2.14
C THR A 10 16.22 10.92 2.16
N ALA A 11 15.83 10.49 3.37
CA ALA A 11 14.87 9.42 3.53
C ALA A 11 13.56 9.87 2.86
N ILE A 12 13.11 9.13 1.86
CA ILE A 12 11.86 9.43 1.16
C ILE A 12 10.72 9.11 2.11
N ALA A 13 9.85 10.10 2.34
CA ALA A 13 8.71 9.95 3.23
C ALA A 13 7.73 8.90 2.70
N PRO A 14 7.08 8.13 3.60
CA PRO A 14 6.04 7.19 3.19
C PRO A 14 4.83 7.94 2.64
N VAL A 15 4.11 7.30 1.71
CA VAL A 15 2.81 7.78 1.24
C VAL A 15 1.73 7.11 2.08
N THR A 16 0.86 7.91 2.68
CA THR A 16 -0.30 7.43 3.41
C THR A 16 -1.58 7.81 2.67
N ASP A 17 -2.56 6.92 2.70
CA ASP A 17 -3.89 7.17 2.14
C ASP A 17 -4.94 6.46 3.00
N ARG A 18 -6.18 6.92 2.91
CA ARG A 18 -7.32 6.35 3.63
C ARG A 18 -8.53 6.31 2.71
N PHE A 19 -9.27 5.20 2.74
CA PHE A 19 -10.55 5.11 2.03
C PHE A 19 -11.50 4.14 2.72
N VAL A 20 -12.78 4.25 2.37
CA VAL A 20 -13.86 3.43 2.89
C VAL A 20 -14.15 2.30 1.90
N SER A 21 -14.37 1.10 2.40
CA SER A 21 -14.85 -0.03 1.61
C SER A 21 -16.02 -0.71 2.31
N LEU A 22 -16.89 -1.35 1.53
CA LEU A 22 -17.96 -2.20 2.04
C LEU A 22 -17.36 -3.44 2.73
N SER A 23 -17.73 -3.61 3.99
CA SER A 23 -17.35 -4.74 4.83
C SER A 23 -18.34 -5.88 4.59
N VAL A 24 -18.04 -6.75 3.63
CA VAL A 24 -18.80 -8.00 3.42
C VAL A 24 -18.16 -9.09 4.29
N GLY A 25 -18.41 -9.05 5.60
CA GLY A 25 -17.83 -10.01 6.57
C GLY A 25 -16.29 -10.01 6.57
N ASN A 26 -15.68 -11.20 6.61
CA ASN A 26 -14.21 -11.38 6.62
C ASN A 26 -13.57 -11.41 5.20
N THR A 27 -14.27 -10.94 4.17
CA THR A 27 -13.82 -11.09 2.76
C THR A 27 -12.85 -9.99 2.29
N LEU A 28 -12.50 -9.02 3.12
CA LEU A 28 -11.59 -7.93 2.73
C LEU A 28 -10.19 -8.44 2.35
N ILE A 29 -9.69 -9.47 3.04
CA ILE A 29 -8.43 -10.12 2.70
C ILE A 29 -8.54 -10.82 1.35
N LEU A 30 -9.69 -11.43 1.03
CA LEU A 30 -9.94 -12.04 -0.28
C LEU A 30 -9.94 -10.99 -1.40
N LYS A 31 -10.50 -9.79 -1.16
CA LYS A 31 -10.40 -8.67 -2.12
C LYS A 31 -8.94 -8.27 -2.36
N ALA A 32 -8.10 -8.33 -1.33
CA ALA A 32 -6.67 -8.06 -1.46
C ALA A 32 -5.90 -9.16 -2.21
N CYS A 33 -6.39 -10.41 -2.28
CA CYS A 33 -5.74 -11.47 -3.04
C CYS A 33 -5.61 -11.14 -4.54
N GLY A 34 -6.65 -10.56 -5.15
CA GLY A 34 -6.58 -10.13 -6.56
C GLY A 34 -5.49 -9.07 -6.78
N PHE A 35 -5.36 -8.12 -5.86
CA PHE A 35 -4.27 -7.14 -5.88
C PHE A 35 -2.89 -7.81 -5.75
N ILE A 36 -2.76 -8.78 -4.83
CA ILE A 36 -1.51 -9.53 -4.60
C ILE A 36 -1.09 -10.27 -5.87
N GLU A 37 -2.02 -10.98 -6.50
CA GLU A 37 -1.75 -11.77 -7.70
C GLU A 37 -1.32 -10.88 -8.87
N ASP A 38 -2.09 -9.83 -9.19
CA ASP A 38 -1.82 -8.94 -10.32
C ASP A 38 -0.52 -8.13 -10.13
N HIS A 39 -0.15 -7.83 -8.89
CA HIS A 39 1.09 -7.14 -8.57
C HIS A 39 2.28 -8.07 -8.31
N GLN A 40 2.06 -9.39 -8.36
CA GLN A 40 3.03 -10.41 -7.95
C GLN A 40 3.63 -10.09 -6.56
N ALA A 41 2.79 -9.63 -5.65
CA ALA A 41 3.20 -9.19 -4.35
C ALA A 41 3.53 -10.39 -3.45
N ARG A 42 4.53 -10.23 -2.60
CA ARG A 42 4.87 -11.20 -1.56
C ARG A 42 4.21 -10.77 -0.25
N ILE A 43 3.39 -11.63 0.35
CA ILE A 43 2.87 -11.41 1.70
C ILE A 43 4.04 -11.45 2.69
N LEU A 44 4.15 -10.39 3.49
CA LEU A 44 5.13 -10.28 4.57
C LEU A 44 4.49 -10.62 5.92
N ASP A 45 3.25 -10.17 6.13
CA ASP A 45 2.49 -10.38 7.36
C ASP A 45 0.99 -10.27 7.05
N VAL A 46 0.15 -11.01 7.78
CA VAL A 46 -1.31 -10.98 7.62
C VAL A 46 -2.00 -11.38 8.92
N ASP A 47 -2.99 -10.58 9.31
CA ASP A 47 -3.91 -10.88 10.40
C ASP A 47 -5.36 -10.52 10.01
N GLU A 48 -6.32 -10.63 10.94
CA GLU A 48 -7.74 -10.37 10.65
C GLU A 48 -8.06 -8.93 10.23
N SER A 49 -7.21 -8.00 10.64
CA SER A 49 -7.36 -6.56 10.50
C SER A 49 -6.22 -5.89 9.74
N SER A 50 -5.17 -6.62 9.38
CA SER A 50 -3.99 -6.06 8.74
C SER A 50 -3.41 -6.97 7.67
N LEU A 51 -2.80 -6.34 6.67
CA LEU A 51 -2.09 -7.03 5.60
C LEU A 51 -0.86 -6.22 5.23
N LYS A 52 0.30 -6.87 5.25
CA LYS A 52 1.56 -6.29 4.78
C LYS A 52 2.10 -7.08 3.62
N VAL A 53 2.36 -6.39 2.51
CA VAL A 53 2.88 -7.01 1.29
C VAL A 53 4.08 -6.24 0.75
N ARG A 54 4.94 -6.93 0.02
CA ARG A 54 6.06 -6.37 -0.74
C ARG A 54 5.84 -6.55 -2.21
N ILE A 55 5.89 -5.45 -2.96
CA ILE A 55 5.79 -5.44 -4.42
C ILE A 55 7.17 -5.18 -4.99
N GLY A 56 7.51 -5.85 -6.10
CA GLY A 56 8.78 -5.68 -6.80
C GLY A 56 9.92 -6.53 -6.23
N PHE A 57 11.13 -6.32 -6.74
CA PHE A 57 12.22 -7.28 -6.60
C PHE A 57 13.50 -6.66 -6.05
N PRO A 58 14.28 -7.40 -5.23
CA PRO A 58 15.59 -6.96 -4.77
C PRO A 58 16.58 -6.81 -5.94
N TRP A 59 17.64 -6.03 -5.74
CA TRP A 59 18.55 -5.62 -6.80
C TRP A 59 19.18 -6.79 -7.59
N HIS A 60 19.55 -7.88 -6.92
CA HIS A 60 20.17 -9.04 -7.56
C HIS A 60 19.22 -9.74 -8.54
N ARG A 61 17.92 -9.86 -8.20
CA ARG A 61 16.92 -10.43 -9.11
C ARG A 61 16.61 -9.52 -10.29
N ARG A 62 16.64 -8.19 -10.08
CA ARG A 62 16.48 -7.22 -11.17
C ARG A 62 17.59 -7.34 -12.21
N TRP A 63 18.82 -7.54 -11.76
CA TRP A 63 19.97 -7.71 -12.65
C TRP A 63 19.96 -9.06 -13.39
N LEU A 64 19.67 -10.15 -12.67
CA LEU A 64 19.69 -11.51 -13.25
C LEU A 64 18.51 -11.80 -14.20
N HIS A 65 17.34 -11.20 -13.96
CA HIS A 65 16.10 -11.54 -14.68
C HIS A 65 15.46 -10.36 -15.43
N GLY A 66 16.15 -9.22 -15.54
CA GLY A 66 15.63 -8.03 -16.25
C GLY A 66 14.38 -7.42 -15.60
N LEU A 67 14.11 -7.71 -14.33
CA LEU A 67 12.92 -7.19 -13.64
C LEU A 67 13.14 -5.72 -13.25
N HIS A 68 12.25 -4.82 -13.64
CA HIS A 68 12.47 -3.38 -13.48
C HIS A 68 11.84 -2.75 -12.22
N ARG A 69 10.91 -3.45 -11.54
CA ARG A 69 10.17 -2.87 -10.41
C ARG A 69 11.01 -2.86 -9.14
N LYS A 70 11.34 -1.66 -8.63
CA LYS A 70 12.05 -1.51 -7.33
C LYS A 70 11.10 -1.90 -6.19
N PRO A 71 11.62 -2.47 -5.09
CA PRO A 71 10.79 -3.01 -4.02
C PRO A 71 10.14 -1.89 -3.20
N ILE A 72 8.85 -2.08 -2.91
CA ILE A 72 7.99 -1.21 -2.11
C ILE A 72 7.20 -2.09 -1.14
N ASP A 73 7.10 -1.66 0.12
CA ASP A 73 6.21 -2.27 1.09
C ASP A 73 4.88 -1.51 1.12
N VAL A 74 3.78 -2.25 1.16
CA VAL A 74 2.42 -1.76 1.29
C VAL A 74 1.81 -2.40 2.52
N SER A 75 1.40 -1.58 3.48
CA SER A 75 0.70 -2.01 4.68
C SER A 75 -0.74 -1.50 4.62
N LEU A 76 -1.68 -2.39 4.88
CA LEU A 76 -3.10 -2.10 5.00
C LEU A 76 -3.52 -2.34 6.44
N GLN A 77 -4.24 -1.39 7.04
CA GLN A 77 -4.93 -1.55 8.31
C GLN A 77 -6.43 -1.36 8.08
N ILE A 78 -7.21 -2.35 8.49
CA ILE A 78 -8.66 -2.42 8.35
C ILE A 78 -9.27 -2.12 9.71
N ARG A 79 -10.07 -1.06 9.79
CA ARG A 79 -10.78 -0.62 10.99
C ARG A 79 -12.29 -0.70 10.74
N ARG A 80 -12.98 -1.59 11.45
CA ARG A 80 -14.44 -1.79 11.34
C ARG A 80 -15.17 -0.89 12.34
N GLY A 81 -16.35 -0.38 11.96
CA GLY A 81 -17.22 0.37 12.86
C GLY A 81 -16.73 1.76 13.29
N GLU A 82 -15.68 2.29 12.66
CA GLU A 82 -15.21 3.66 12.94
C GLU A 82 -16.12 4.69 12.25
N MET A 83 -16.74 5.61 13.01
CA MET A 83 -17.69 6.59 12.49
C MET A 83 -17.16 7.31 11.24
N LEU A 84 -17.90 7.17 10.14
CA LEU A 84 -17.66 7.96 8.93
C LEU A 84 -17.76 9.46 9.23
N PRO A 85 -16.95 10.30 8.57
CA PRO A 85 -17.09 11.75 8.65
C PRO A 85 -18.53 12.14 8.29
N GLU A 86 -19.10 13.10 9.03
CA GLU A 86 -20.53 13.46 9.10
C GLU A 86 -21.26 13.59 7.74
N SER A 87 -20.51 13.86 6.67
CA SER A 87 -21.01 13.96 5.29
C SER A 87 -21.57 12.65 4.72
N ALA A 88 -21.16 11.49 5.24
CA ALA A 88 -21.57 10.16 4.76
C ALA A 88 -22.48 9.40 5.75
N SER A 89 -22.72 9.98 6.93
CA SER A 89 -23.20 9.26 8.12
C SER A 89 -24.71 9.05 8.18
N GLN A 90 -25.49 9.61 7.25
CA GLN A 90 -26.96 9.60 7.37
C GLN A 90 -27.66 8.34 6.85
N LYS A 91 -26.99 7.36 6.20
CA LYS A 91 -27.72 6.23 5.56
C LYS A 91 -27.10 4.83 5.68
N LEU A 92 -25.95 4.65 6.32
CA LEU A 92 -25.25 3.35 6.32
C LEU A 92 -25.03 2.83 7.73
N SER A 93 -25.48 1.60 7.99
CA SER A 93 -25.21 0.88 9.25
C SER A 93 -23.68 0.72 9.45
N PRO A 94 -23.16 1.01 10.66
CA PRO A 94 -21.72 0.96 10.96
C PRO A 94 -21.04 -0.39 10.65
N ASP A 95 -21.81 -1.48 10.71
CA ASP A 95 -21.30 -2.83 10.50
C ASP A 95 -21.07 -3.17 9.02
N ARG A 96 -21.56 -2.34 8.09
CA ARG A 96 -21.49 -2.59 6.64
C ARG A 96 -20.28 -1.96 5.98
N TYR A 97 -19.48 -1.19 6.70
CA TYR A 97 -18.31 -0.52 6.15
C TYR A 97 -17.08 -0.73 7.03
N CYS A 98 -15.92 -0.54 6.41
CA CYS A 98 -14.64 -0.48 7.09
C CYS A 98 -13.83 0.68 6.54
N MET A 99 -13.00 1.25 7.39
CA MET A 99 -11.95 2.17 7.03
C MET A 99 -10.69 1.37 6.70
N ILE A 100 -10.04 1.69 5.60
CA ILE A 100 -8.78 1.09 5.19
C ILE A 100 -7.73 2.19 5.18
N ASP A 101 -6.75 2.07 6.07
CA ASP A 101 -5.54 2.89 6.06
C ASP A 101 -4.47 2.18 5.25
N VAL A 102 -3.83 2.93 4.36
CA VAL A 102 -2.76 2.45 3.51
C VAL A 102 -1.49 3.20 3.85
N VAL A 103 -0.40 2.47 4.04
CA VAL A 103 0.95 3.03 4.17
C VAL A 103 1.85 2.37 3.12
N ILE A 104 2.44 3.18 2.25
CA ILE A 104 3.35 2.73 1.20
C ILE A 104 4.74 3.27 1.51
N GLN A 105 5.74 2.38 1.58
CA GLN A 105 7.11 2.70 2.00
C GLN A 105 8.14 2.18 0.99
N PRO A 106 9.16 2.98 0.64
CA PRO A 106 10.23 2.50 -0.22
C PRO A 106 11.15 1.56 0.56
N VAL A 107 11.47 0.39 0.00
CA VAL A 107 12.39 -0.57 0.62
C VAL A 107 13.80 -0.42 0.07
N ALA A 108 13.94 -0.13 -1.23
CA ALA A 108 15.24 0.05 -1.86
C ALA A 108 15.78 1.46 -1.70
N LEU A 109 17.11 1.55 -1.62
CA LEU A 109 17.83 2.80 -1.81
C LEU A 109 17.75 3.25 -3.29
N GLY A 110 17.93 4.55 -3.52
CA GLY A 110 18.01 5.12 -4.87
C GLY A 110 16.67 5.26 -5.58
N TRP A 111 15.56 5.32 -4.85
CA TRP A 111 14.34 5.93 -5.36
C TRP A 111 14.57 7.42 -5.60
N GLN A 112 14.05 7.95 -6.70
CA GLN A 112 13.84 9.39 -6.80
C GLN A 112 12.47 9.68 -6.16
N THR A 113 12.37 10.78 -5.42
CA THR A 113 11.13 11.14 -4.71
C THR A 113 9.94 11.19 -5.67
N ALA A 114 10.08 11.84 -6.83
CA ALA A 114 9.01 11.93 -7.82
C ALA A 114 8.54 10.54 -8.32
N ASP A 115 9.48 9.67 -8.70
CA ASP A 115 9.19 8.31 -9.17
C ASP A 115 8.47 7.48 -8.11
N PHE A 116 8.93 7.55 -6.86
CA PHE A 116 8.32 6.83 -5.75
C PHE A 116 6.88 7.31 -5.51
N HIS A 117 6.67 8.63 -5.43
CA HIS A 117 5.34 9.19 -5.21
C HIS A 117 4.39 8.92 -6.38
N GLN A 118 4.89 8.85 -7.62
CA GLN A 118 4.08 8.46 -8.77
C GLN A 118 3.66 6.99 -8.69
N GLU A 119 4.59 6.09 -8.37
CA GLU A 119 4.30 4.67 -8.24
C GLU A 119 3.39 4.38 -7.04
N ALA A 120 3.63 5.01 -5.89
CA ALA A 120 2.78 4.90 -4.71
C ALA A 120 1.35 5.38 -5.01
N ARG A 121 1.17 6.50 -5.73
CA ARG A 121 -0.16 6.94 -6.15
C ARG A 121 -0.84 5.89 -7.04
N ARG A 122 -0.15 5.31 -8.02
CA ARG A 122 -0.70 4.23 -8.86
C ARG A 122 -1.16 3.03 -8.03
N LEU A 123 -0.36 2.63 -7.04
CA LEU A 123 -0.70 1.54 -6.12
C LEU A 123 -1.95 1.86 -5.28
N VAL A 124 -2.07 3.08 -4.75
CA VAL A 124 -3.26 3.54 -4.02
C VAL A 124 -4.50 3.49 -4.92
N TRP A 125 -4.40 4.00 -6.15
CA TRP A 125 -5.50 3.94 -7.12
C TRP A 125 -5.92 2.50 -7.42
N SER A 126 -4.93 1.62 -7.64
CA SER A 126 -5.19 0.21 -7.90
C SER A 126 -5.88 -0.47 -6.71
N LEU A 127 -5.38 -0.25 -5.49
CA LEU A 127 -6.01 -0.76 -4.26
C LEU A 127 -7.47 -0.32 -4.17
N ARG A 128 -7.76 0.98 -4.36
CA ARG A 128 -9.13 1.48 -4.35
C ARG A 128 -10.01 0.74 -5.35
N SER A 129 -9.53 0.45 -6.56
CA SER A 129 -10.29 -0.32 -7.55
C SER A 129 -10.67 -1.72 -7.06
N TYR A 130 -9.75 -2.49 -6.45
CA TYR A 130 -10.07 -3.82 -5.91
C TYR A 130 -11.08 -3.77 -4.75
N PHE A 131 -11.01 -2.72 -3.93
CA PHE A 131 -11.89 -2.59 -2.77
C PHE A 131 -13.24 -1.93 -3.07
N MET A 132 -13.39 -1.24 -4.22
CA MET A 132 -14.64 -0.58 -4.64
C MET A 132 -15.44 -1.35 -5.70
N ALA A 133 -14.82 -2.25 -6.47
CA ALA A 133 -15.48 -2.94 -7.59
C ALA A 133 -16.40 -4.12 -7.19
N CYS A 134 -16.76 -4.28 -5.90
CA CYS A 134 -17.53 -5.42 -5.39
C CYS A 134 -18.62 -5.00 -4.42
#